data_AF-A0A499UBK3-F1
#
_entry.id   AF-A0A499UBK3-F1
#
_cell.length_a   1.000
_cell.length_b   1.000
_cell.length_c   1.000
_cell.angle_alpha   90.00
_cell.angle_beta   90.00
_cell.angle_gamma   90.00
#
_symmetry.space_group_name_H-M   'P 1'
#
loop_
_entity.id
_entity.type
_entity.pdbx_description
1 polymer ?
#
loop_
_entity_poly.entity_id
_entity_poly.type
_entity_poly.pdbx_seq_one_letter_code
_entity_poly.pdbx_strand_id
1 'polypeptide(L)'
;MHATNISASDRAWDGSYKHRRPQRFLRVAPDSPTRLLRTAQQSRCSDCGNHIEWYDRTAGHNPVPLHPHELPAADVPPHQRWHVDTGIAHPSGDGSPWCRVRHRALCPATPAEPTSSSTMDALRRSLALTSRRLQDTGHFTPRPPSCADPPTQDTAAPEARPVVQLLCLRYLAPGPLAHIPCVAQTRARNRCPHPVLDPDALPGIWVLAPLHHDHEPGHLPFAELWLALYDLTHLPYSEQLRWRAQRCTAHATAPDAADIARTTWEPFNPRTHHQHIRHHLPASPHSARQGRR
;
A
#
# COMPACT_ATOMS: atom_id res chain seq x y z
N MET A 1 7.63 42.79 3.79
CA MET A 1 6.25 42.49 3.34
C MET A 1 6.33 41.89 1.96
N HIS A 2 6.22 40.56 1.82
CA HIS A 2 6.11 39.92 0.51
C HIS A 2 4.90 38.99 0.53
N ALA A 3 3.91 39.37 -0.28
CA ALA A 3 2.70 38.61 -0.52
C ALA A 3 3.03 37.36 -1.33
N THR A 4 2.60 36.20 -0.84
CA THR A 4 2.67 34.93 -1.57
C THR A 4 1.44 34.81 -2.44
N ASN A 5 1.64 34.89 -3.75
CA ASN A 5 0.62 34.75 -4.77
C ASN A 5 0.26 33.26 -4.90
N ILE A 6 -0.87 32.83 -4.31
CA ILE A 6 -1.38 31.46 -4.45
C ILE A 6 -2.33 31.44 -5.65
N SER A 7 -1.91 30.74 -6.70
CA SER A 7 -2.66 30.50 -7.94
C SER A 7 -4.10 30.02 -7.65
N ALA A 8 -5.07 30.76 -8.17
CA ALA A 8 -6.51 30.65 -7.87
C ALA A 8 -7.24 29.42 -8.47
N SER A 9 -6.53 28.38 -8.92
CA SER A 9 -7.13 27.37 -9.79
C SER A 9 -7.79 26.17 -9.06
N ASP A 10 -7.55 26.00 -7.76
CA ASP A 10 -7.99 24.81 -6.99
C ASP A 10 -9.15 25.05 -6.00
N ARG A 11 -9.69 26.27 -5.96
CA ARG A 11 -10.85 26.59 -5.10
C ARG A 11 -12.15 26.51 -5.89
N ALA A 12 -13.17 25.93 -5.27
CA ALA A 12 -14.55 26.12 -5.71
C ALA A 12 -14.96 27.59 -5.51
N TRP A 13 -16.04 28.03 -6.15
CA TRP A 13 -16.48 29.44 -6.13
C TRP A 13 -16.82 29.95 -4.71
N ASP A 14 -17.05 29.02 -3.77
CA ASP A 14 -17.31 29.25 -2.35
C ASP A 14 -16.04 29.19 -1.46
N GLY A 15 -14.85 29.02 -2.04
CA GLY A 15 -13.58 28.93 -1.32
C GLY A 15 -13.23 27.54 -0.77
N SER A 16 -14.10 26.53 -0.94
CA SER A 16 -13.83 25.16 -0.53
C SER A 16 -12.81 24.48 -1.47
N TYR A 17 -11.97 23.59 -0.91
CA TYR A 17 -11.09 22.76 -1.72
C TYR A 17 -11.91 21.80 -2.59
N LYS A 18 -11.60 21.76 -3.90
CA LYS A 18 -12.23 20.79 -4.82
C LYS A 18 -11.76 19.37 -4.44
N HIS A 19 -12.54 18.65 -3.64
CA HIS A 19 -12.34 17.21 -3.46
C HIS A 19 -12.54 16.50 -4.81
N ARG A 20 -11.45 16.19 -5.51
CA ARG A 20 -11.49 15.21 -6.62
C ARG A 20 -11.88 13.87 -6.02
N ARG A 21 -13.17 13.52 -6.13
CA ARG A 21 -13.63 12.19 -5.77
C ARG A 21 -12.85 11.17 -6.60
N PRO A 22 -12.34 10.08 -6.00
CA PRO A 22 -11.73 9.00 -6.78
C PRO A 22 -12.77 8.49 -7.78
N GLN A 23 -12.33 8.28 -9.02
CA GLN A 23 -13.20 7.72 -10.05
C GLN A 23 -13.74 6.38 -9.55
N ARG A 24 -15.06 6.31 -9.39
CA ARG A 24 -15.74 5.04 -9.12
C ARG A 24 -15.74 4.25 -10.42
N PHE A 25 -14.90 3.23 -10.50
CA PHE A 25 -15.00 2.23 -11.56
C PHE A 25 -16.30 1.45 -11.35
N LEU A 26 -17.22 1.53 -12.30
CA LEU A 26 -18.41 0.70 -12.34
C LEU A 26 -17.96 -0.75 -12.53
N ARG A 27 -18.03 -1.54 -11.47
CA ARG A 27 -17.74 -2.98 -11.49
C ARG A 27 -18.96 -3.70 -12.04
N VAL A 28 -18.78 -4.38 -13.16
CA VAL A 28 -19.82 -5.22 -13.76
C VAL A 28 -19.59 -6.64 -13.25
N ALA A 29 -20.65 -7.32 -12.84
CA ALA A 29 -20.54 -8.71 -12.38
C ALA A 29 -19.97 -9.59 -13.51
N PRO A 30 -19.10 -10.57 -13.18
CA PRO A 30 -18.38 -11.36 -14.18
C PRO A 30 -19.31 -12.18 -15.08
N ASP A 31 -20.53 -12.48 -14.64
CA ASP A 31 -21.59 -13.20 -15.35
C ASP A 31 -22.58 -12.27 -16.09
N SER A 32 -22.39 -10.95 -16.04
CA SER A 32 -23.35 -10.01 -16.65
C SER A 32 -23.28 -10.05 -18.18
N PRO A 33 -24.44 -10.12 -18.89
CA PRO A 33 -24.48 -10.06 -20.35
C PRO A 33 -24.04 -8.70 -20.92
N THR A 34 -24.02 -7.64 -20.09
CA THR A 34 -23.56 -6.30 -20.48
C THR A 34 -22.04 -6.11 -20.33
N ARG A 35 -21.31 -7.15 -19.88
CA ARG A 35 -19.86 -7.09 -19.61
C ARG A 35 -19.06 -6.71 -20.83
N LEU A 36 -19.31 -7.34 -21.99
CA LEU A 36 -18.59 -7.07 -23.24
C LEU A 36 -18.71 -5.61 -23.72
N LEU A 37 -19.80 -4.93 -23.37
CA LEU A 37 -20.03 -3.52 -23.70
C LEU A 37 -19.24 -2.57 -22.78
N ARG A 38 -18.66 -3.06 -21.68
CA ARG A 38 -17.99 -2.26 -20.65
C ARG A 38 -16.58 -2.75 -20.31
N THR A 39 -16.08 -3.76 -21.03
CA THR A 39 -14.68 -4.22 -20.99
C THR A 39 -13.79 -3.28 -21.79
N ALA A 40 -12.48 -3.25 -21.48
CA ALA A 40 -11.53 -2.31 -22.08
C ALA A 40 -11.87 -0.85 -21.80
N GLN A 41 -12.22 -0.51 -20.55
CA GLN A 41 -12.53 0.88 -20.21
C GLN A 41 -11.32 1.76 -20.52
N GLN A 42 -11.47 2.67 -21.48
CA GLN A 42 -10.42 3.58 -21.87
C GLN A 42 -10.20 4.62 -20.78
N SER A 43 -8.95 4.81 -20.39
CA SER A 43 -8.54 5.93 -19.56
C SER A 43 -7.19 6.47 -20.01
N ARG A 44 -6.67 7.45 -19.28
CA ARG A 44 -5.30 7.95 -19.45
C ARG A 44 -4.45 7.63 -18.24
N CYS A 45 -3.18 7.34 -18.47
CA CYS A 45 -2.20 7.20 -17.40
C CYS A 45 -2.00 8.55 -16.70
N SER A 46 -1.99 8.56 -15.37
CA SER A 46 -1.72 9.78 -14.58
C SER A 46 -0.30 10.31 -14.74
N ASP A 47 0.65 9.43 -15.10
CA ASP A 47 2.07 9.73 -15.03
C ASP A 47 2.64 10.13 -16.40
N CYS A 48 2.07 9.60 -17.48
CA CYS A 48 2.51 9.93 -18.85
C CYS A 48 1.41 10.46 -19.77
N GLY A 49 0.13 10.46 -19.34
CA GLY A 49 -0.98 10.98 -20.13
C GLY A 49 -1.44 10.09 -21.29
N ASN A 50 -0.70 9.01 -21.62
CA ASN A 50 -1.04 8.11 -22.72
C ASN A 50 -2.30 7.29 -22.43
N HIS A 51 -2.95 6.83 -23.50
CA HIS A 51 -4.14 5.99 -23.44
C HIS A 51 -3.84 4.60 -22.88
N ILE A 52 -4.73 4.13 -22.01
CA ILE A 52 -4.69 2.80 -21.39
C ILE A 52 -6.09 2.19 -21.41
N GLU A 53 -6.15 0.87 -21.40
CA GLU A 53 -7.40 0.11 -21.31
C GLU A 53 -7.41 -0.75 -20.05
N TRP A 54 -8.49 -0.66 -19.28
CA TRP A 54 -8.66 -1.45 -18.06
C TRP A 54 -9.43 -2.74 -18.36
N TYR A 55 -8.86 -3.85 -17.90
CA TYR A 55 -9.45 -5.18 -17.99
C TYR A 55 -9.57 -5.83 -16.62
N ASP A 56 -10.68 -6.52 -16.38
CA ASP A 56 -10.84 -7.34 -15.18
C ASP A 56 -9.95 -8.58 -15.26
N ARG A 57 -9.67 -9.21 -14.11
CA ARG A 57 -8.87 -10.43 -14.01
C ARG A 57 -9.75 -11.59 -13.57
N THR A 58 -9.36 -12.81 -13.94
CA THR A 58 -9.99 -14.04 -13.43
C THR A 58 -9.80 -14.22 -11.92
N ALA A 59 -8.61 -13.92 -11.41
CA ALA A 59 -8.27 -13.98 -9.99
C ALA A 59 -8.07 -12.56 -9.43
N GLY A 60 -9.07 -12.08 -8.70
CA GLY A 60 -8.99 -10.86 -7.89
C GLY A 60 -9.79 -9.66 -8.39
N HIS A 61 -10.01 -8.72 -7.48
CA HIS A 61 -10.92 -7.57 -7.66
C HIS A 61 -10.28 -6.31 -8.27
N ASN A 62 -9.06 -6.41 -8.80
CA ASN A 62 -8.31 -5.25 -9.27
C ASN A 62 -8.07 -5.33 -10.79
N PRO A 63 -8.62 -4.39 -11.57
CA PRO A 63 -8.41 -4.39 -13.01
C PRO A 63 -6.93 -4.09 -13.33
N VAL A 64 -6.47 -4.59 -14.48
CA VAL A 64 -5.13 -4.36 -14.99
C VAL A 64 -5.15 -3.30 -16.09
N PRO A 65 -4.26 -2.29 -16.04
CA PRO A 65 -4.10 -1.34 -17.12
C PRO A 65 -3.18 -1.95 -18.19
N LEU A 66 -3.76 -2.26 -19.35
CA LEU A 66 -3.03 -2.74 -20.52
C LEU A 66 -2.86 -1.61 -21.53
N HIS A 67 -1.78 -1.71 -22.30
CA HIS A 67 -1.61 -0.87 -23.47
C HIS A 67 -2.65 -1.26 -24.54
N PRO A 68 -3.29 -0.30 -25.24
CA PRO A 68 -4.34 -0.59 -26.22
C PRO A 68 -3.88 -1.41 -27.43
N HIS A 69 -2.60 -1.27 -27.81
CA HIS A 69 -2.06 -1.97 -28.97
C HIS A 69 -1.53 -3.36 -28.60
N GLU A 70 -1.86 -4.32 -29.46
CA GLU A 70 -1.32 -5.67 -29.43
C GLU A 70 0.10 -5.71 -30.00
N LEU A 71 0.91 -6.57 -29.42
CA LEU A 71 2.33 -6.72 -29.74
C LEU A 71 2.59 -8.19 -30.11
N PRO A 72 3.53 -8.45 -31.04
CA PRO A 72 3.96 -9.81 -31.33
C PRO A 72 4.46 -10.48 -30.05
N ALA A 73 3.90 -11.64 -29.71
CA ALA A 73 4.26 -12.36 -28.48
C ALA A 73 5.75 -12.72 -28.47
N ALA A 74 6.34 -13.02 -29.63
CA ALA A 74 7.77 -13.30 -29.79
C ALA A 74 8.67 -12.16 -29.27
N ASP A 75 8.22 -10.91 -29.42
CA ASP A 75 8.99 -9.72 -29.06
C ASP A 75 8.78 -9.31 -27.60
N VAL A 76 7.85 -9.91 -26.86
CA VAL A 76 7.55 -9.51 -25.49
C VAL A 76 8.07 -10.57 -24.52
N PRO A 77 8.78 -10.21 -23.44
CA PRO A 77 9.17 -11.18 -22.41
C PRO A 77 7.94 -11.91 -21.83
N PRO A 78 7.99 -13.24 -21.62
CA PRO A 78 6.82 -14.03 -21.19
C PRO A 78 6.08 -13.48 -19.97
N HIS A 79 6.81 -12.92 -18.99
CA HIS A 79 6.25 -12.35 -17.76
C HIS A 79 5.48 -11.03 -17.96
N GLN A 80 5.66 -10.36 -19.11
CA GLN A 80 4.94 -9.14 -19.48
C GLN A 80 3.75 -9.39 -20.41
N ARG A 81 3.52 -10.64 -20.85
CA ARG A 81 2.46 -11.02 -21.79
C ARG A 81 1.11 -11.17 -21.08
N TRP A 82 0.09 -10.55 -21.66
CA TRP A 82 -1.31 -10.65 -21.24
C TRP A 82 -2.15 -11.03 -22.45
N HIS A 83 -3.04 -12.00 -22.27
CA HIS A 83 -4.07 -12.32 -23.24
C HIS A 83 -5.41 -11.79 -22.73
N VAL A 84 -6.30 -11.35 -23.62
CA VAL A 84 -7.65 -10.92 -23.25
C VAL A 84 -8.65 -11.85 -23.90
N ASP A 85 -9.35 -12.62 -23.09
CA ASP A 85 -10.43 -13.48 -23.55
C ASP A 85 -11.77 -12.99 -22.97
N THR A 86 -12.78 -12.82 -23.83
CA THR A 86 -14.12 -12.31 -23.47
C THR A 86 -14.11 -11.05 -22.56
N GLY A 87 -13.06 -10.23 -22.66
CA GLY A 87 -12.90 -9.02 -21.84
C GLY A 87 -12.28 -9.24 -20.44
N ILE A 88 -11.82 -10.45 -20.13
CA ILE A 88 -11.00 -10.76 -18.96
C ILE A 88 -9.53 -10.88 -19.41
N ALA A 89 -8.63 -10.24 -18.68
CA ALA A 89 -7.20 -10.32 -18.92
C ALA A 89 -6.56 -11.46 -18.11
N HIS A 90 -5.90 -12.36 -18.83
CA HIS A 90 -5.18 -13.51 -18.30
C HIS A 90 -3.67 -13.26 -18.37
N PRO A 91 -2.91 -13.60 -17.31
CA PRO A 91 -1.46 -13.59 -17.36
C PRO A 91 -0.96 -14.75 -18.25
N SER A 92 0.16 -14.54 -18.94
CA SER A 92 0.73 -15.46 -19.93
C SER A 92 -0.02 -15.48 -21.26
N GLY A 93 0.70 -15.84 -22.33
CA GLY A 93 0.12 -16.05 -23.65
C GLY A 93 -0.69 -17.35 -23.68
N ASP A 94 -1.85 -17.29 -24.31
CA ASP A 94 -2.73 -18.42 -24.68
C ASP A 94 -2.18 -19.26 -25.85
N GLY A 95 -0.93 -18.99 -26.26
CA GLY A 95 -0.33 -19.53 -27.49
C GLY A 95 -0.59 -18.67 -28.73
N SER A 96 -1.36 -17.57 -28.61
CA SER A 96 -1.55 -16.61 -29.70
C SER A 96 -0.22 -15.95 -30.09
N PRO A 97 -0.03 -15.65 -31.39
CA PRO A 97 1.11 -14.85 -31.85
C PRO A 97 1.04 -13.40 -31.37
N TRP A 98 -0.08 -12.96 -30.77
CA TRP A 98 -0.29 -11.61 -30.28
C TRP A 98 -0.52 -11.60 -28.77
N CYS A 99 0.00 -10.57 -28.12
CA CYS A 99 -0.21 -10.34 -26.70
C CYS A 99 -0.37 -8.85 -26.40
N ARG A 100 -0.94 -8.55 -25.24
CA ARG A 100 -0.97 -7.21 -24.67
C ARG A 100 0.04 -7.11 -23.55
N VAL A 101 0.46 -5.88 -23.26
CA VAL A 101 1.47 -5.59 -22.24
C VAL A 101 0.91 -4.61 -21.23
N ARG A 102 1.30 -4.79 -19.96
CA ARG A 102 0.94 -3.82 -18.91
C ARG A 102 1.50 -2.46 -19.24
N HIS A 103 0.67 -1.43 -19.11
CA HIS A 103 1.09 -0.06 -19.43
C HIS A 103 2.32 0.37 -18.63
N ARG A 104 2.45 -0.05 -17.36
CA ARG A 104 3.59 0.31 -16.50
C ARG A 104 4.95 -0.15 -17.07
N ALA A 105 5.01 -1.27 -17.78
CA ALA A 105 6.25 -1.74 -18.41
C ALA A 105 6.68 -0.85 -19.59
N LEU A 106 5.71 -0.20 -20.24
CA LEU A 106 5.89 0.66 -21.40
C LEU A 106 5.85 2.16 -21.05
N CYS A 107 5.53 2.49 -19.80
CA CYS A 107 5.31 3.87 -19.37
C CYS A 107 6.65 4.64 -19.42
N PRO A 108 6.71 5.78 -20.14
CA PRO A 108 7.90 6.63 -20.19
C PRO A 108 8.33 7.16 -18.82
N ALA A 109 7.38 7.28 -17.88
CA ALA A 109 7.64 7.77 -16.53
C ALA A 109 8.20 6.69 -15.58
N THR A 110 8.20 5.42 -15.98
CA THR A 110 8.83 4.32 -15.22
C THR A 110 10.25 4.10 -15.75
N PRO A 111 11.26 3.78 -14.91
CA PRO A 111 12.57 3.37 -15.39
C PRO A 111 12.45 2.12 -16.29
N ALA A 112 13.27 2.06 -17.34
CA ALA A 112 13.30 0.91 -18.23
C ALA A 112 14.01 -0.27 -17.58
N GLU A 113 13.42 -1.47 -17.73
CA GLU A 113 14.13 -2.70 -17.36
C GLU A 113 15.17 -3.03 -18.45
N PRO A 114 16.38 -3.46 -18.05
CA PRO A 114 17.51 -3.69 -18.97
C PRO A 114 17.30 -4.86 -19.93
N THR A 115 16.22 -5.64 -19.79
CA THR A 115 15.92 -6.85 -20.56
C THR A 115 14.74 -6.66 -21.53
N SER A 116 14.43 -5.41 -21.89
CA SER A 116 13.36 -5.08 -22.83
C SER A 116 13.80 -5.36 -24.28
N SER A 117 12.86 -5.80 -25.12
CA SER A 117 13.11 -6.03 -26.54
C SER A 117 13.13 -4.71 -27.31
N SER A 118 13.75 -4.72 -28.50
CA SER A 118 13.81 -3.55 -29.39
C SER A 118 12.44 -3.00 -29.77
N THR A 119 11.43 -3.86 -29.93
CA THR A 119 10.04 -3.50 -30.20
C THR A 119 9.41 -2.75 -29.02
N MET A 120 9.63 -3.22 -27.78
CA MET A 120 9.17 -2.53 -26.58
C MET A 120 9.85 -1.16 -26.39
N ASP A 121 11.13 -1.05 -26.72
CA ASP A 121 11.87 0.20 -26.66
C ASP A 121 11.41 1.22 -27.72
N ALA A 122 11.13 0.77 -28.93
CA ALA A 122 10.53 1.60 -29.97
C ALA A 122 9.15 2.14 -29.53
N LEU A 123 8.32 1.27 -28.94
CA LEU A 123 7.02 1.67 -28.41
C LEU A 123 7.17 2.67 -27.26
N ARG A 124 8.07 2.42 -26.30
CA ARG A 124 8.34 3.33 -25.18
C ARG A 124 8.77 4.71 -25.68
N ARG A 125 9.64 4.76 -26.70
CA ARG A 125 10.05 6.03 -27.35
C ARG A 125 8.86 6.76 -27.98
N SER A 126 7.99 6.04 -28.70
CA SER A 126 6.78 6.65 -29.29
C SER A 126 5.83 7.23 -28.24
N LEU A 127 5.64 6.52 -27.11
CA LEU A 127 4.84 6.98 -25.98
C LEU A 127 5.50 8.17 -25.29
N ALA A 128 6.83 8.21 -25.19
CA ALA A 128 7.56 9.34 -24.62
C ALA A 128 7.36 10.62 -25.45
N LEU A 129 7.47 10.51 -26.78
CA LEU A 129 7.20 11.62 -27.70
C LEU A 129 5.75 12.10 -27.61
N THR A 130 4.80 11.17 -27.51
CA THR A 130 3.37 11.48 -27.37
C THR A 130 3.10 12.20 -26.04
N SER A 131 3.69 11.71 -24.95
CA SER A 131 3.63 12.35 -23.63
C SER A 131 4.17 13.77 -23.70
N ARG A 132 5.32 13.98 -24.35
CA ARG A 132 5.93 15.31 -24.49
C ARG A 132 5.03 16.27 -25.26
N ARG A 133 4.47 15.83 -26.40
CA ARG A 133 3.49 16.63 -27.16
C ARG A 133 2.26 16.99 -26.33
N LEU A 134 1.76 16.07 -25.52
CA LEU A 134 0.62 16.33 -24.62
C LEU A 134 0.96 17.37 -23.54
N GLN A 135 2.21 17.42 -23.09
CA GLN A 135 2.70 18.45 -22.17
C GLN A 135 2.82 19.80 -22.86
N ASP A 136 3.46 19.84 -24.03
CA ASP A 136 3.70 21.08 -24.78
C ASP A 136 2.38 21.74 -25.21
N THR A 137 1.33 20.95 -25.48
CA THR A 137 -0.02 21.43 -25.84
C THR A 137 -0.92 21.73 -24.64
N GLY A 138 -0.45 21.52 -23.40
CA GLY A 138 -1.23 21.76 -22.19
C GLY A 138 -2.36 20.75 -21.92
N HIS A 139 -2.50 19.69 -22.75
CA HIS A 139 -3.48 18.62 -22.55
C HIS A 139 -3.11 17.64 -21.43
N PHE A 140 -1.85 17.68 -20.97
CA PHE A 140 -1.37 16.89 -19.85
C PHE A 140 -0.36 17.70 -19.05
N THR A 141 -0.67 17.98 -17.79
CA THR A 141 0.34 18.41 -16.83
C THR A 141 0.82 17.17 -16.09
N PRO A 142 2.11 16.79 -16.21
CA PRO A 142 2.62 15.66 -15.46
C PRO A 142 2.39 15.97 -13.99
N ARG A 143 1.92 14.95 -13.25
CA ARG A 143 1.95 15.03 -11.79
C ARG A 143 3.39 15.41 -11.45
N PRO A 144 3.64 16.53 -10.74
CA PRO A 144 5.00 16.86 -10.34
C PRO A 144 5.55 15.59 -9.70
N PRO A 145 6.80 15.18 -10.04
CA PRO A 145 7.40 14.11 -9.28
C PRO A 145 7.16 14.51 -7.84
N SER A 146 6.48 13.65 -7.07
CA SER A 146 6.61 13.78 -5.62
C SER A 146 8.11 13.83 -5.47
N CYS A 147 8.67 14.98 -5.05
CA CYS A 147 10.02 14.94 -4.53
C CYS A 147 9.97 13.72 -3.62
N ALA A 148 10.76 12.71 -3.96
CA ALA A 148 11.28 11.89 -2.90
C ALA A 148 11.92 12.94 -2.01
N ASP A 149 11.23 13.29 -0.93
CA ASP A 149 11.72 14.31 -0.03
C ASP A 149 13.18 13.93 0.24
N PRO A 150 14.14 14.84 0.06
CA PRO A 150 15.47 14.60 0.59
C PRO A 150 15.24 14.18 2.05
N PRO A 151 15.88 13.10 2.55
CA PRO A 151 15.56 12.57 3.87
C PRO A 151 15.63 13.71 4.87
N THR A 152 14.47 14.24 5.25
CA THR A 152 14.39 15.40 6.12
C THR A 152 14.81 14.88 7.47
N GLN A 153 16.07 15.13 7.80
CA GLN A 153 16.56 15.02 9.14
C GLN A 153 15.65 15.85 10.03
N ASP A 154 15.09 15.19 11.04
CA ASP A 154 14.44 15.75 12.22
C ASP A 154 13.37 16.81 11.98
N THR A 155 12.14 16.34 11.73
CA THR A 155 10.95 16.95 12.34
C THR A 155 9.94 15.85 12.62
N ALA A 156 9.81 15.51 13.91
CA ALA A 156 8.81 14.64 14.54
C ALA A 156 8.21 13.53 13.65
N ALA A 157 8.74 12.31 13.83
CA ALA A 157 8.23 11.10 13.20
C ALA A 157 6.68 11.05 13.28
N PRO A 158 5.96 10.81 12.17
CA PRO A 158 4.54 10.51 12.24
C PRO A 158 4.38 9.34 13.21
N GLU A 159 3.51 9.51 14.22
CA GLU A 159 3.29 8.55 15.30
C GLU A 159 3.27 7.12 14.73
N ALA A 160 4.39 6.42 14.91
CA ALA A 160 4.58 5.16 14.23
C ALA A 160 3.57 4.19 14.83
N ARG A 161 2.62 3.75 14.01
CA ARG A 161 1.67 2.68 14.31
C ARG A 161 2.29 1.36 13.84
N PRO A 162 2.98 0.61 14.72
CA PRO A 162 3.65 -0.61 14.30
C PRO A 162 2.69 -1.76 14.09
N VAL A 163 3.15 -2.75 13.34
CA VAL A 163 2.47 -4.03 13.17
C VAL A 163 2.90 -4.95 14.30
N VAL A 164 1.93 -5.51 15.02
CA VAL A 164 2.13 -6.42 16.15
C VAL A 164 1.60 -7.80 15.75
N GLN A 165 2.36 -8.85 16.02
CA GLN A 165 1.94 -10.22 15.83
C GLN A 165 1.60 -10.85 17.18
N LEU A 166 0.35 -11.27 17.36
CA LEU A 166 -0.12 -11.95 18.57
C LEU A 166 -1.21 -12.94 18.20
N LEU A 167 -1.28 -14.07 18.89
CA LEU A 167 -2.24 -15.15 18.61
C LEU A 167 -2.21 -15.59 17.13
N CYS A 168 -1.01 -15.64 16.55
CA CYS A 168 -0.75 -15.95 15.13
C CYS A 168 -1.41 -14.99 14.12
N LEU A 169 -1.92 -13.83 14.56
CA LEU A 169 -2.54 -12.82 13.71
C LEU A 169 -1.73 -11.52 13.75
N ARG A 170 -1.76 -10.77 12.65
CA ARG A 170 -1.09 -9.46 12.54
C ARG A 170 -2.11 -8.35 12.77
N TYR A 171 -1.79 -7.42 13.67
CA TYR A 171 -2.61 -6.25 13.98
C TYR A 171 -1.80 -4.97 13.78
N LEU A 172 -2.46 -3.92 13.33
CA LEU A 172 -1.93 -2.57 13.37
C LEU A 172 -2.25 -1.96 14.75
N ALA A 173 -1.21 -1.50 15.44
CA ALA A 173 -1.36 -0.83 16.72
C ALA A 173 -2.07 0.53 16.56
N PRO A 174 -2.81 0.98 17.58
CA PRO A 174 -3.45 2.31 17.57
C PRO A 174 -2.43 3.47 17.57
N GLY A 175 -1.22 3.23 18.07
CA GLY A 175 -0.15 4.20 18.18
C GLY A 175 1.16 3.51 18.58
N PRO A 176 2.19 4.28 18.98
CA PRO A 176 3.45 3.72 19.46
C PRO A 176 3.23 2.80 20.66
N LEU A 177 3.91 1.63 20.70
CA LEU A 177 3.68 0.59 21.73
C LEU A 177 3.79 1.11 23.17
N ALA A 178 4.73 2.03 23.42
CA ALA A 178 4.95 2.64 24.72
C ALA A 178 3.78 3.51 25.21
N HIS A 179 2.92 3.96 24.30
CA HIS A 179 1.83 4.89 24.60
C HIS A 179 0.44 4.27 24.46
N ILE A 180 0.33 2.97 24.16
CA ILE A 180 -0.96 2.29 24.03
C ILE A 180 -1.61 2.21 25.42
N PRO A 181 -2.71 2.94 25.71
CA PRO A 181 -3.26 2.98 27.04
C PRO A 181 -4.15 1.77 27.31
N CYS A 182 -4.13 1.29 28.55
CA CYS A 182 -5.03 0.25 29.03
C CYS A 182 -6.51 0.67 28.83
N VAL A 183 -7.37 -0.26 28.43
CA VAL A 183 -8.82 -0.01 28.25
C VAL A 183 -9.64 -0.20 29.54
N ALA A 184 -9.05 -0.80 30.57
CA ALA A 184 -9.71 -1.08 31.83
C ALA A 184 -9.99 0.19 32.65
N GLN A 185 -11.03 0.11 33.45
CA GLN A 185 -11.47 1.15 34.36
C GLN A 185 -10.75 1.05 35.71
N THR A 186 -10.26 2.17 36.21
CA THR A 186 -9.70 2.28 37.56
C THR A 186 -10.81 2.35 38.62
N ARG A 187 -10.47 2.18 39.90
CA ARG A 187 -11.41 2.40 41.02
C ARG A 187 -12.02 3.81 41.04
N ALA A 188 -11.28 4.80 40.53
CA ALA A 188 -11.75 6.18 40.36
C ALA A 188 -12.68 6.37 39.15
N ARG A 189 -13.15 5.28 38.52
CA ARG A 189 -13.99 5.24 37.32
C ARG A 189 -13.42 5.88 36.05
N ASN A 190 -12.15 6.27 36.08
CA ASN A 190 -11.43 6.79 34.91
C ASN A 190 -10.69 5.68 34.18
N ARG A 191 -10.38 5.91 32.90
CA ARG A 191 -9.54 5.00 32.12
C ARG A 191 -8.16 4.88 32.77
N CYS A 192 -7.65 3.65 32.84
CA CYS A 192 -6.31 3.42 33.36
C CYS A 192 -5.26 4.14 32.50
N PRO A 193 -4.40 4.99 33.10
CA PRO A 193 -3.36 5.71 32.36
C PRO A 193 -2.15 4.83 32.04
N HIS A 194 -2.04 3.64 32.65
CA HIS A 194 -0.89 2.77 32.46
C HIS A 194 -0.88 2.17 31.04
N PRO A 195 0.28 2.12 30.39
CA PRO A 195 0.41 1.51 29.08
C PRO A 195 0.22 0.00 29.13
N VAL A 196 -0.12 -0.59 27.98
CA VAL A 196 -0.18 -2.04 27.81
C VAL A 196 1.22 -2.66 27.82
N LEU A 197 2.20 -1.96 27.23
CA LEU A 197 3.60 -2.33 27.36
C LEU A 197 4.07 -2.02 28.78
N ASP A 198 4.44 -3.06 29.52
CA ASP A 198 4.98 -2.95 30.86
C ASP A 198 6.51 -3.12 30.78
N PRO A 199 7.31 -2.14 31.24
CA PRO A 199 8.77 -2.24 31.24
C PRO A 199 9.32 -3.37 32.13
N ASP A 200 8.54 -3.82 33.13
CA ASP A 200 8.93 -4.88 34.06
C ASP A 200 8.47 -6.28 33.61
N ALA A 201 7.69 -6.35 32.52
CA ALA A 201 7.22 -7.61 31.94
C ALA A 201 8.11 -8.10 30.79
N LEU A 202 7.94 -9.37 30.41
CA LEU A 202 8.63 -9.94 29.24
C LEU A 202 8.24 -9.17 27.97
N PRO A 203 9.20 -8.51 27.29
CA PRO A 203 8.89 -7.75 26.10
C PRO A 203 8.67 -8.65 24.90
N GLY A 204 7.89 -8.14 23.94
CA GLY A 204 7.93 -8.61 22.57
C GLY A 204 9.29 -8.38 21.92
N ILE A 205 9.55 -9.06 20.81
CA ILE A 205 10.80 -8.93 20.06
C ILE A 205 10.48 -8.30 18.70
N TRP A 206 11.32 -7.36 18.27
CA TRP A 206 11.24 -6.85 16.91
C TRP A 206 11.87 -7.85 15.95
N VAL A 207 11.09 -8.31 14.97
CA VAL A 207 11.55 -9.26 13.94
C VAL A 207 11.21 -8.75 12.55
N LEU A 208 12.06 -9.06 11.59
CA LEU A 208 11.73 -8.95 10.18
C LEU A 208 11.03 -10.24 9.78
N ALA A 209 9.77 -10.12 9.36
CA ALA A 209 9.03 -11.25 8.86
C ALA A 209 8.68 -11.03 7.39
N PRO A 210 8.62 -12.11 6.59
CA PRO A 210 8.09 -12.04 5.25
C PRO A 210 6.65 -11.51 5.27
N LEU A 211 6.42 -10.46 4.50
CA LEU A 211 5.11 -9.98 4.13
C LEU A 211 4.55 -10.93 3.08
N HIS A 212 4.06 -12.09 3.54
CA HIS A 212 3.23 -12.94 2.70
C HIS A 212 2.00 -12.12 2.31
N HIS A 213 1.93 -11.70 1.06
CA HIS A 213 0.63 -11.43 0.48
C HIS A 213 -0.11 -12.75 0.50
N ASP A 214 -1.32 -12.77 1.06
CA ASP A 214 -2.17 -13.96 1.01
C ASP A 214 -2.07 -14.56 -0.38
N HIS A 215 -1.63 -15.83 -0.40
CA HIS A 215 -1.43 -16.61 -1.62
C HIS A 215 -2.77 -16.72 -2.33
N GLU A 216 -3.09 -15.74 -3.17
CA GLU A 216 -4.02 -15.92 -4.27
C GLU A 216 -3.35 -16.94 -5.20
N PRO A 217 -3.93 -18.14 -5.39
CA PRO A 217 -3.35 -19.14 -6.28
C PRO A 217 -3.22 -18.55 -7.69
N GLY A 218 -1.96 -18.38 -8.15
CA GLY A 218 -1.66 -17.86 -9.49
C GLY A 218 -0.68 -16.68 -9.58
N HIS A 219 -0.13 -16.18 -8.46
CA HIS A 219 0.90 -15.15 -8.47
C HIS A 219 2.31 -15.73 -8.22
N LEU A 220 3.25 -15.48 -9.15
CA LEU A 220 4.68 -15.75 -8.98
C LEU A 220 5.23 -14.97 -7.77
N PRO A 221 6.24 -15.50 -7.06
CA PRO A 221 6.77 -14.90 -5.84
C PRO A 221 7.26 -13.49 -6.15
N PHE A 222 6.53 -12.49 -5.68
CA PHE A 222 7.02 -11.11 -5.67
C PHE A 222 8.21 -11.07 -4.72
N ALA A 223 9.27 -10.34 -5.09
CA ALA A 223 10.47 -10.15 -4.27
C ALA A 223 10.08 -10.05 -2.79
N GLU A 224 10.67 -10.90 -1.94
CA GLU A 224 10.34 -11.02 -0.52
C GLU A 224 10.29 -9.64 0.13
N LEU A 225 9.08 -9.11 0.29
CA LEU A 225 8.87 -7.86 0.98
C LEU A 225 8.97 -8.20 2.46
N TRP A 226 10.00 -7.68 3.12
CA TRP A 226 10.17 -7.87 4.57
C TRP A 226 9.43 -6.77 5.32
N LEU A 227 8.77 -7.12 6.42
CA LEU A 227 8.11 -6.18 7.31
C LEU A 227 8.68 -6.33 8.72
N ALA A 228 9.05 -5.20 9.33
CA ALA A 228 9.33 -5.12 10.75
C ALA A 228 8.01 -5.22 11.52
N LEU A 229 7.91 -6.27 12.34
CA LEU A 229 6.78 -6.48 13.24
C LEU A 229 7.27 -6.70 14.66
N TYR A 230 6.43 -6.36 15.62
CA TYR A 230 6.64 -6.65 17.02
C TYR A 230 5.99 -8.00 17.34
N ASP A 231 6.82 -9.02 17.53
CA ASP A 231 6.39 -10.39 17.76
C ASP A 231 6.14 -10.63 19.25
N LEU A 232 4.91 -11.04 19.57
CA LEU A 232 4.47 -11.47 20.89
C LEU A 232 4.23 -12.98 20.96
N THR A 233 4.44 -13.72 19.88
CA THR A 233 4.05 -15.13 19.78
C THR A 233 4.87 -16.06 20.68
N HIS A 234 6.09 -15.64 21.08
CA HIS A 234 6.91 -16.34 22.07
C HIS A 234 6.45 -16.12 23.52
N LEU A 235 5.60 -15.12 23.78
CA LEU A 235 5.08 -14.87 25.12
C LEU A 235 4.06 -15.94 25.53
N PRO A 236 3.86 -16.18 26.84
CA PRO A 236 2.78 -17.04 27.33
C PRO A 236 1.42 -16.64 26.73
N TYR A 237 0.56 -17.63 26.50
CA TYR A 237 -0.76 -17.40 25.90
C TYR A 237 -1.61 -16.36 26.66
N SER A 238 -1.51 -16.34 28.00
CA SER A 238 -2.16 -15.35 28.85
C SER A 238 -1.68 -13.91 28.58
N GLU A 239 -0.39 -13.72 28.32
CA GLU A 239 0.18 -12.43 27.94
C GLU A 239 -0.32 -11.99 26.56
N GLN A 240 -0.39 -12.91 25.59
CA GLN A 240 -0.93 -12.59 24.26
C GLN A 240 -2.41 -12.19 24.33
N LEU A 241 -3.21 -12.86 25.17
CA LEU A 241 -4.60 -12.47 25.44
C LEU A 241 -4.71 -11.10 26.13
N ARG A 242 -3.83 -10.81 27.10
CA ARG A 242 -3.76 -9.50 27.76
C ARG A 242 -3.50 -8.38 26.76
N TRP A 243 -2.54 -8.58 25.86
CA TRP A 243 -2.25 -7.65 24.77
C TRP A 243 -3.45 -7.49 23.84
N ARG A 244 -4.12 -8.58 23.45
CA ARG A 244 -5.35 -8.55 22.63
C ARG A 244 -6.47 -7.76 23.30
N ALA A 245 -6.63 -7.92 24.61
CA ALA A 245 -7.59 -7.18 25.43
C ALA A 245 -7.15 -5.73 25.72
N GLN A 246 -5.93 -5.33 25.33
CA GLN A 246 -5.36 -4.00 25.58
C GLN A 246 -5.37 -3.64 27.06
N ARG A 247 -4.99 -4.58 27.93
CA ARG A 247 -4.91 -4.38 29.40
C ARG A 247 -3.46 -4.30 29.89
N CYS A 248 -3.19 -3.45 30.88
CA CYS A 248 -1.89 -3.47 31.57
C CYS A 248 -1.80 -4.69 32.51
N THR A 249 -0.59 -5.03 32.95
CA THR A 249 -0.31 -6.19 33.84
C THR A 249 -1.11 -6.15 35.13
N ALA A 250 -1.23 -4.98 35.76
CA ALA A 250 -2.06 -4.79 36.96
C ALA A 250 -3.56 -5.08 36.76
N HIS A 251 -4.11 -4.80 35.57
CA HIS A 251 -5.51 -5.12 35.24
C HIS A 251 -5.67 -6.49 34.59
N ALA A 252 -4.57 -7.20 34.31
CA ALA A 252 -4.62 -8.61 33.91
C ALA A 252 -4.81 -9.53 35.12
N THR A 253 -4.26 -9.15 36.28
CA THR A 253 -4.42 -9.88 37.55
C THR A 253 -5.73 -9.57 38.27
N ALA A 254 -6.43 -8.50 37.88
CA ALA A 254 -7.75 -8.11 38.40
C ALA A 254 -8.82 -8.17 37.29
N PRO A 255 -9.28 -9.38 36.90
CA PRO A 255 -10.18 -9.57 35.76
C PRO A 255 -11.54 -8.87 35.91
N ASP A 256 -11.99 -8.62 37.16
CA ASP A 256 -13.25 -7.94 37.49
C ASP A 256 -13.30 -6.45 37.09
N ALA A 257 -12.16 -5.86 36.71
CA ALA A 257 -12.14 -4.50 36.19
C ALA A 257 -12.86 -4.43 34.83
N ALA A 258 -13.95 -3.66 34.79
CA ALA A 258 -14.71 -3.40 33.57
C ALA A 258 -13.88 -2.59 32.57
N ASP A 259 -14.12 -2.80 31.27
CA ASP A 259 -13.50 -2.01 30.21
C ASP A 259 -14.34 -0.74 29.95
N ILE A 260 -13.70 0.43 30.04
CA ILE A 260 -14.35 1.74 29.79
C ILE A 260 -14.19 2.19 28.34
N ALA A 261 -13.22 1.62 27.62
CA ALA A 261 -12.94 1.91 26.22
C ALA A 261 -12.93 0.62 25.39
N ARG A 262 -13.21 0.74 24.09
CA ARG A 262 -13.04 -0.38 23.17
C ARG A 262 -11.56 -0.58 22.86
N THR A 263 -11.17 -1.82 22.60
CA THR A 263 -9.85 -2.11 22.06
C THR A 263 -9.72 -1.48 20.66
N THR A 264 -8.58 -0.88 20.40
CA THR A 264 -8.31 -0.10 19.19
C THR A 264 -7.33 -0.82 18.26
N TRP A 265 -7.27 -2.15 18.35
CA TRP A 265 -6.49 -3.01 17.47
C TRP A 265 -7.19 -3.15 16.12
N GLU A 266 -6.50 -2.83 15.04
CA GLU A 266 -7.00 -3.02 13.67
C GLU A 266 -6.37 -4.27 13.06
N PRO A 267 -7.12 -5.20 12.44
CA PRO A 267 -6.53 -6.30 11.67
C PRO A 267 -5.60 -5.76 10.58
N PHE A 268 -4.36 -6.24 10.52
CA PHE A 268 -3.40 -5.72 9.56
C PHE A 268 -3.69 -6.26 8.16
N ASN A 269 -3.95 -5.36 7.21
CA ASN A 269 -4.03 -5.68 5.78
C ASN A 269 -2.91 -4.92 5.04
N PRO A 270 -1.95 -5.63 4.40
CA PRO A 270 -0.82 -5.00 3.72
C PRO A 270 -1.20 -3.99 2.64
N ARG A 271 -2.38 -4.15 2.00
CA ARG A 271 -2.82 -3.27 0.90
C ARG A 271 -3.34 -1.95 1.43
N THR A 272 -4.17 -1.99 2.49
CA THR A 272 -4.76 -0.78 3.09
C THR A 272 -3.77 -0.07 4.01
N HIS A 273 -2.86 -0.81 4.65
CA HIS A 273 -1.93 -0.28 5.65
C HIS A 273 -0.49 -0.16 5.12
N HIS A 274 -0.31 -0.04 3.80
CA HIS A 274 1.01 0.04 3.17
C HIS A 274 1.87 1.19 3.72
N GLN A 275 1.27 2.31 4.14
CA GLN A 275 1.97 3.44 4.76
C GLN A 275 2.60 3.10 6.13
N HIS A 276 2.15 2.02 6.78
CA HIS A 276 2.66 1.55 8.06
C HIS A 276 3.66 0.38 7.91
N ILE A 277 3.94 -0.04 6.67
CA ILE A 277 4.93 -1.07 6.39
C ILE A 277 6.33 -0.47 6.50
N ARG A 278 7.14 -1.05 7.40
CA ARG A 278 8.55 -0.70 7.58
C ARG A 278 9.40 -1.89 7.16
N HIS A 279 10.36 -1.67 6.25
CA HIS A 279 11.25 -2.72 5.75
C HIS A 279 12.51 -2.93 6.59
N HIS A 280 12.72 -2.08 7.59
CA HIS A 280 13.86 -2.12 8.50
C HIS A 280 13.38 -2.16 9.93
N LEU A 281 14.11 -2.87 10.79
CA LEU A 281 13.85 -2.84 12.23
C LEU A 281 14.00 -1.41 12.75
N PRO A 282 13.12 -0.96 13.66
CA PRO A 282 13.32 0.32 14.31
C PRO A 282 14.69 0.33 14.98
N ALA A 283 15.44 1.44 14.79
CA ALA A 283 16.69 1.64 15.50
C ALA A 283 16.39 1.53 16.99
N SER A 284 17.00 0.55 17.66
CA SER A 284 16.78 0.36 19.09
C SER A 284 17.17 1.65 19.81
N PRO A 285 16.28 2.26 20.63
CA PRO A 285 16.67 3.40 21.45
C PRO A 285 17.77 3.05 22.47
N HIS A 286 18.15 1.78 22.61
CA HIS A 286 19.19 1.33 23.51
C HIS A 286 20.63 1.38 22.95
N SER A 287 20.87 1.70 21.67
CA SER A 287 22.24 1.74 21.13
C SER A 287 22.90 3.14 21.13
N ALA A 288 22.17 4.20 21.48
CA ALA A 288 22.72 5.57 21.48
C ALA A 288 23.43 5.97 22.79
N ARG A 289 23.55 5.06 23.78
CA ARG A 289 24.14 5.36 25.10
C ARG A 289 25.25 4.43 25.54
N GLN A 290 25.98 3.83 24.60
CA GLN A 290 27.25 3.12 24.86
C GLN A 290 28.31 3.58 23.86
N GLY A 291 28.71 4.85 23.98
CA GLY A 291 29.72 5.46 23.13
C GLY A 291 30.19 6.80 23.69
N ARG A 292 30.49 6.83 25.00
CA ARG A 292 31.31 7.87 25.65
C ARG A 292 31.74 7.34 27.03
N ARG A 293 32.83 6.58 27.02
CA ARG A 293 33.84 6.60 28.08
C ARG A 293 35.18 6.63 27.39
#